data_AF-A0A538UCF8-F1
#
_entry.id   AF-A0A538UCF8-F1
#
_cell.length_a   1.000
_cell.length_b   1.000
_cell.length_c   1.000
_cell.angle_alpha   90.00
_cell.angle_beta   90.00
_cell.angle_gamma   90.00
#
_symmetry.space_group_name_H-M   'P 1'
#
loop_
_entity.id
_entity.type
_entity.pdbx_description
1 polymer ?
#
loop_
_entity_poly.entity_id
_entity_poly.type
_entity_poly.pdbx_seq_one_letter_code
_entity_poly.pdbx_strand_id
1 'polypeptide(L)'
;MTGAGWRRLARAEARVAGDGGTVAGVDEAGRGPLAGPVVAAAVVLEPGGHWQGLNDSKQVTALARDALYARVLLEARAFAWAVVGAPTIDRLNIRGASLEAMRRAVARLRVTPTLLLVDGRDAVPGTTIPQQPVIDGDATMLSIAAASILAKVVRDRIMERLDPVWPGYGFARHKAPASSIATRSRRCACWSCRWGRMPRDAPVGTRPPREMAMGVANVHGRAGEALAMAYLELAGCRVTARNVRLAGVEVDAVAADGPAQVVIEVKYRGRSDYGGAAAAVDLAKRLRLARAARALQLAGARRVRIDVVAVELTPDGATVRHYRDAVTE
;
A
#
# COMPACT_ATOMS: atom_id res chain seq x y z
N MET A 1 29.81 13.72 6.98
CA MET A 1 29.79 13.27 8.40
C MET A 1 28.42 12.69 8.80
N THR A 2 27.97 11.58 8.22
CA THR A 2 26.54 11.13 8.33
C THR A 2 26.33 9.77 9.01
N GLY A 3 27.25 9.34 9.89
CA GLY A 3 27.18 8.02 10.54
C GLY A 3 26.34 7.93 11.83
N ALA A 4 25.90 9.07 12.41
CA ALA A 4 25.44 9.14 13.80
C ALA A 4 23.91 9.27 14.02
N GLY A 5 23.12 9.51 12.96
CA GLY A 5 21.69 9.83 13.09
C GLY A 5 20.87 8.70 13.74
N TRP A 6 20.88 7.52 13.12
CA TRP A 6 20.07 6.38 13.58
C TRP A 6 20.43 5.89 14.99
N ARG A 7 21.71 5.95 15.39
CA ARG A 7 22.12 5.56 16.76
C ARG A 7 21.50 6.45 17.83
N ARG A 8 21.29 7.73 17.52
CA ARG A 8 20.57 8.66 18.41
C ARG A 8 19.12 8.23 18.56
N LEU A 9 18.45 7.92 17.44
CA LEU A 9 17.06 7.45 17.42
C LEU A 9 16.91 6.15 18.22
N ALA A 10 17.81 5.18 17.99
CA ALA A 10 17.81 3.89 18.68
C ALA A 10 17.96 4.04 20.20
N ARG A 11 18.84 4.95 20.65
CA ARG A 11 19.02 5.23 22.08
C ARG A 11 17.81 5.92 22.70
N ALA A 12 17.16 6.83 21.98
CA ALA A 12 15.94 7.48 22.46
C ALA A 12 14.81 6.46 22.63
N GLU A 13 14.62 5.60 21.62
CA GLU A 13 13.63 4.53 21.64
C GLU A 13 13.89 3.53 22.77
N ALA A 14 15.14 3.09 22.97
CA ALA A 14 15.48 2.16 24.04
C ALA A 14 15.15 2.69 25.45
N ARG A 15 15.28 4.00 25.68
CA ARG A 15 14.90 4.63 26.96
C ARG A 15 13.39 4.58 27.22
N VAL A 16 12.59 4.59 26.16
CA VAL A 16 11.13 4.54 26.24
C VAL A 16 10.63 3.11 26.32
N ALA A 17 11.27 2.19 25.58
CA ALA A 17 10.90 0.77 25.53
C ALA A 17 11.06 0.04 26.87
N GLY A 18 12.06 0.43 27.68
CA GLY A 18 12.50 -0.33 28.84
C GLY A 18 13.20 -1.64 28.46
N ASP A 19 13.70 -2.38 29.45
CA ASP A 19 14.40 -3.64 29.22
C ASP A 19 13.46 -4.73 28.68
N GLY A 20 13.78 -5.28 27.50
CA GLY A 20 13.07 -6.42 26.88
C GLY A 20 11.77 -6.08 26.13
N GLY A 21 11.37 -4.80 26.03
CA GLY A 21 10.17 -4.38 25.32
C GLY A 21 10.26 -4.54 23.80
N THR A 22 9.19 -5.06 23.17
CA THR A 22 9.05 -5.07 21.70
C THR A 22 8.27 -3.83 21.26
N VAL A 23 8.94 -2.89 20.60
CA VAL A 23 8.34 -1.63 20.16
C VAL A 23 7.93 -1.69 18.69
N ALA A 24 6.74 -1.18 18.37
CA ALA A 24 6.38 -0.84 17.00
C ALA A 24 6.26 0.67 16.83
N GLY A 25 6.93 1.20 15.81
CA GLY A 25 6.77 2.58 15.36
C GLY A 25 5.67 2.67 14.31
N VAL A 26 4.89 3.74 14.35
CA VAL A 26 3.74 3.96 13.46
C VAL A 26 3.80 5.38 12.90
N ASP A 27 3.66 5.51 11.58
CA ASP A 27 3.64 6.80 10.87
C ASP A 27 2.78 6.71 9.59
N GLU A 28 2.39 7.87 9.04
CA GLU A 28 1.60 8.02 7.83
C GLU A 28 2.21 8.96 6.77
N ALA A 29 1.88 8.68 5.52
CA ALA A 29 2.15 9.56 4.38
C ALA A 29 0.84 9.89 3.66
N GLY A 30 0.71 11.16 3.23
CA GLY A 30 -0.38 11.58 2.34
C GLY A 30 -1.46 12.48 2.93
N ARG A 31 -1.19 13.13 4.07
CA ARG A 31 -2.14 14.07 4.70
C ARG A 31 -2.31 15.41 4.00
N GLY A 32 -1.24 15.95 3.42
CA GLY A 32 -1.24 17.28 2.77
C GLY A 32 -1.68 17.32 1.29
N PRO A 33 -1.40 16.29 0.46
CA PRO A 33 -1.79 16.27 -0.95
C PRO A 33 -3.30 16.35 -1.20
N LEU A 34 -3.69 16.93 -2.35
CA LEU A 34 -5.11 17.05 -2.77
C LEU A 34 -5.66 15.78 -3.43
N ALA A 35 -4.79 14.85 -3.81
CA ALA A 35 -5.18 13.59 -4.42
C ALA A 35 -4.30 12.44 -3.93
N GLY A 36 -4.85 11.24 -4.10
CA GLY A 36 -4.22 10.00 -3.66
C GLY A 36 -4.64 9.61 -2.24
N PRO A 37 -4.24 8.41 -1.81
CA PRO A 37 -4.61 7.89 -0.51
C PRO A 37 -3.71 8.44 0.61
N VAL A 38 -4.17 8.23 1.84
CA VAL A 38 -3.30 8.16 3.02
C VAL A 38 -2.79 6.73 3.16
N VAL A 39 -1.50 6.57 3.35
CA VAL A 39 -0.85 5.29 3.64
C VAL A 39 -0.25 5.38 5.03
N ALA A 40 -0.53 4.42 5.90
CA ALA A 40 0.17 4.29 7.17
C ALA A 40 0.92 2.97 7.23
N ALA A 41 2.01 2.97 8.01
CA ALA A 41 2.83 1.80 8.23
C ALA A 41 3.09 1.61 9.72
N ALA A 42 3.29 0.36 10.12
CA ALA A 42 3.73 -0.04 11.45
C ALA A 42 4.95 -0.95 11.30
N VAL A 43 6.03 -0.69 12.04
CA VAL A 43 7.31 -1.40 11.91
C VAL A 43 7.88 -1.76 13.28
N VAL A 44 8.25 -3.03 13.44
CA VAL A 44 9.00 -3.57 14.57
C VAL A 44 10.40 -3.94 14.06
N LEU A 45 11.42 -3.28 14.60
CA LEU A 45 12.81 -3.55 14.23
C LEU A 45 13.42 -4.61 15.14
N GLU A 46 14.44 -5.32 14.64
CA GLU A 46 15.21 -6.24 15.47
C GLU A 46 16.01 -5.48 16.54
N PRO A 47 15.98 -5.90 17.82
CA PRO A 47 16.82 -5.34 18.87
C PRO A 47 18.31 -5.41 18.48
N GLY A 48 19.03 -4.30 18.63
CA GLY A 48 20.45 -4.22 18.27
C GLY A 48 20.73 -4.15 16.76
N GLY A 49 19.71 -4.08 15.90
CA GLY A 49 19.88 -3.94 14.46
C GLY A 49 20.66 -2.69 14.04
N HIS A 50 21.46 -2.82 12.97
CA HIS A 50 22.41 -1.78 12.54
C HIS A 50 21.85 -0.85 11.45
N TRP A 51 20.89 0.02 11.75
CA TRP A 51 20.11 0.81 10.76
C TRP A 51 20.82 2.04 10.17
N GLN A 52 22.05 1.88 9.65
CA GLN A 52 22.79 2.95 8.98
C GLN A 52 21.98 3.65 7.87
N GLY A 53 21.99 4.98 7.89
CA GLY A 53 21.29 5.83 6.94
C GLY A 53 19.82 6.08 7.28
N LEU A 54 19.23 5.33 8.22
CA LEU A 54 17.84 5.53 8.62
C LEU A 54 17.67 6.86 9.38
N ASN A 55 16.78 7.69 8.88
CA ASN A 55 16.44 9.01 9.40
C ASN A 55 15.05 9.40 8.85
N ASP A 56 14.55 10.59 9.21
CA ASP A 56 13.34 11.20 8.62
C ASP A 56 13.28 11.00 7.10
N SER A 57 12.15 10.49 6.62
CA SER A 57 11.93 10.12 5.21
C SER A 57 12.10 11.32 4.26
N LYS A 58 11.91 12.55 4.73
CA LYS A 58 12.09 13.80 3.97
C LYS A 58 13.56 14.22 3.87
N GLN A 59 14.40 13.78 4.81
CA GLN A 59 15.84 14.09 4.85
C GLN A 59 16.70 13.09 4.06
N VAL A 60 16.08 12.04 3.50
CA VAL A 60 16.75 11.05 2.65
C VAL A 60 16.35 11.21 1.17
N THR A 61 17.34 11.03 0.28
CA THR A 61 17.11 11.05 -1.18
C THR A 61 16.18 9.90 -1.59
N ALA A 62 15.50 10.02 -2.74
CA ALA A 62 14.60 8.96 -3.22
C ALA A 62 15.31 7.61 -3.33
N LEU A 63 16.52 7.59 -3.90
CA LEU A 63 17.35 6.38 -4.03
C LEU A 63 17.73 5.79 -2.67
N ALA A 64 18.16 6.62 -1.71
CA ALA A 64 18.48 6.16 -0.36
C ALA A 64 17.22 5.63 0.37
N ARG A 65 16.07 6.26 0.14
CA ARG A 65 14.78 5.84 0.70
C ARG A 65 14.34 4.48 0.17
N ASP A 66 14.52 4.23 -1.13
CA ASP A 66 14.23 2.92 -1.73
C ASP A 66 15.15 1.81 -1.19
N ALA A 67 16.44 2.12 -0.98
CA ALA A 67 17.36 1.19 -0.34
C ALA A 67 16.97 0.89 1.12
N LEU A 68 16.61 1.92 1.90
CA LEU A 68 16.14 1.75 3.27
C LEU A 68 14.80 1.01 3.33
N TYR A 69 13.89 1.27 2.39
CA TYR A 69 12.64 0.53 2.25
C TYR A 69 12.92 -0.96 2.05
N ALA A 70 13.79 -1.33 1.09
CA ALA A 70 14.14 -2.71 0.84
C ALA A 70 14.77 -3.36 2.08
N ARG A 71 15.61 -2.61 2.78
CA ARG A 71 16.23 -3.04 4.03
C ARG A 71 15.22 -3.31 5.14
N VAL A 72 14.24 -2.43 5.34
CA VAL A 72 13.15 -2.64 6.30
C VAL A 72 12.37 -3.91 5.97
N LEU A 73 12.11 -4.19 4.69
CA LEU A 73 11.41 -5.44 4.31
C LEU A 73 12.21 -6.71 4.63
N LEU A 74 13.54 -6.64 4.52
CA LEU A 74 14.43 -7.80 4.66
C LEU A 74 14.85 -8.05 6.12
N GLU A 75 15.08 -6.97 6.88
CA GLU A 75 15.74 -7.04 8.20
C GLU A 75 14.81 -6.68 9.37
N ALA A 76 13.64 -6.08 9.13
CA ALA A 76 12.72 -5.78 10.23
C ALA A 76 12.05 -7.07 10.75
N ARG A 77 11.92 -7.17 12.07
CA ARG A 77 11.26 -8.29 12.75
C ARG A 77 9.81 -8.49 12.29
N ALA A 78 9.09 -7.39 12.15
CA ALA A 78 7.75 -7.37 11.58
C ALA A 78 7.44 -5.99 10.99
N PHE A 79 6.60 -5.97 9.97
CA PHE A 79 6.06 -4.73 9.44
C PHE A 79 4.69 -4.98 8.81
N ALA A 80 3.91 -3.91 8.70
CA ALA A 80 2.66 -3.90 7.98
C ALA A 80 2.36 -2.49 7.48
N TRP A 81 1.49 -2.39 6.49
CA TRP A 81 0.98 -1.11 6.00
C TRP A 81 -0.49 -1.23 5.60
N ALA A 82 -1.16 -0.08 5.54
CA ALA A 82 -2.53 0.04 5.13
C ALA A 82 -2.77 1.32 4.34
N VAL A 83 -3.77 1.27 3.47
CA VAL A 83 -4.13 2.35 2.55
C VAL A 83 -5.57 2.74 2.83
N VAL A 84 -5.80 4.04 3.02
CA VAL A 84 -7.11 4.64 3.16
C VAL A 84 -7.34 5.59 1.99
N GLY A 85 -8.39 5.32 1.23
CA GLY A 85 -8.69 6.02 -0.01
C GLY A 85 -9.50 7.30 0.21
N ALA A 86 -9.59 8.11 -0.85
CA ALA A 86 -10.27 9.40 -0.81
C ALA A 86 -11.74 9.37 -0.33
N PRO A 87 -12.59 8.38 -0.70
CA PRO A 87 -13.96 8.29 -0.17
C PRO A 87 -14.05 8.18 1.36
N THR A 88 -13.02 7.61 1.98
CA THR A 88 -12.92 7.48 3.44
C THR A 88 -12.40 8.76 4.07
N ILE A 89 -11.44 9.40 3.42
CA ILE A 89 -10.91 10.72 3.82
C ILE A 89 -12.03 11.74 3.84
N ASP A 90 -12.90 11.75 2.83
CA ASP A 90 -14.05 12.66 2.77
C ASP A 90 -15.06 12.40 3.89
N ARG A 91 -15.28 11.13 4.25
CA ARG A 91 -16.23 10.74 5.31
C ARG A 91 -15.68 10.99 6.72
N LEU A 92 -14.42 10.63 6.97
CA LEU A 92 -13.81 10.63 8.31
C LEU A 92 -13.00 11.89 8.60
N ASN A 93 -12.87 12.80 7.63
CA ASN A 93 -11.84 13.83 7.55
C ASN A 93 -10.40 13.26 7.50
N ILE A 94 -9.43 14.12 7.19
CA ILE A 94 -8.04 13.68 7.00
C ILE A 94 -7.38 13.14 8.27
N ARG A 95 -7.72 13.67 9.44
CA ARG A 95 -7.22 13.18 10.74
C ARG A 95 -7.81 11.80 11.03
N GLY A 96 -9.12 11.64 10.91
CA GLY A 96 -9.79 10.36 11.13
C GLY A 96 -9.33 9.27 10.17
N ALA A 97 -9.14 9.60 8.88
CA ALA A 97 -8.61 8.66 7.89
C ALA A 97 -7.15 8.25 8.15
N SER A 98 -6.33 9.15 8.69
CA SER A 98 -4.95 8.83 9.08
C SER A 98 -4.93 7.85 10.25
N LEU A 99 -5.73 8.09 11.28
CA LEU A 99 -5.87 7.18 12.42
C LEU A 99 -6.43 5.82 12.02
N GLU A 100 -7.38 5.78 11.08
CA GLU A 100 -7.90 4.51 10.55
C GLU A 100 -6.84 3.76 9.73
N ALA A 101 -5.99 4.45 8.96
CA ALA A 101 -4.88 3.82 8.27
C ALA A 101 -3.88 3.21 9.28
N MET A 102 -3.51 3.96 10.31
CA MET A 102 -2.62 3.48 11.38
C MET A 102 -3.20 2.26 12.09
N ARG A 103 -4.48 2.31 12.47
CA ARG A 103 -5.19 1.20 13.12
C ARG A 103 -5.13 -0.07 12.28
N ARG A 104 -5.37 0.04 10.98
CA ARG A 104 -5.26 -1.11 10.05
C ARG A 104 -3.83 -1.62 9.89
N ALA A 105 -2.84 -0.74 9.88
CA ALA A 105 -1.43 -1.15 9.81
C ALA A 105 -1.03 -1.93 11.07
N VAL A 106 -1.36 -1.41 12.26
CA VAL A 106 -1.11 -2.07 13.55
C VAL A 106 -1.81 -3.44 13.61
N ALA A 107 -3.09 -3.50 13.24
CA ALA A 107 -3.86 -4.75 13.26
C ALA A 107 -3.34 -5.85 12.30
N ARG A 108 -2.46 -5.49 11.36
CA ARG A 108 -1.85 -6.42 10.39
C ARG A 108 -0.43 -6.85 10.77
N LEU A 109 0.13 -6.30 11.85
CA LEU A 109 1.42 -6.77 12.35
C LEU A 109 1.33 -8.25 12.73
N ARG A 110 2.33 -9.02 12.31
CA ARG A 110 2.43 -10.45 12.62
C ARG A 110 2.97 -10.73 14.03
N VAL A 111 3.48 -9.71 14.69
CA VAL A 111 3.98 -9.73 16.06
C VAL A 111 3.18 -8.71 16.85
N THR A 112 2.75 -9.07 18.05
CA THR A 112 2.10 -8.14 18.97
C THR A 112 3.18 -7.37 19.73
N PRO A 113 3.38 -6.06 19.48
CA PRO A 113 4.33 -5.27 20.25
C PRO A 113 3.80 -5.02 21.66
N THR A 114 4.71 -4.76 22.60
CA THR A 114 4.39 -4.37 23.97
C THR A 114 4.13 -2.86 24.09
N LEU A 115 4.60 -2.06 23.13
CA LEU A 115 4.42 -0.61 23.07
C LEU A 115 4.32 -0.13 21.61
N LEU A 116 3.38 0.77 21.35
CA LEU A 116 3.30 1.54 20.11
C LEU A 116 3.90 2.93 20.31
N LEU A 117 4.88 3.29 19.49
CA LEU A 117 5.31 4.68 19.33
C LEU A 117 4.62 5.24 18.09
N VAL A 118 3.79 6.26 18.26
CA VAL A 118 2.92 6.78 17.20
C VAL A 118 3.35 8.18 16.83
N ASP A 119 3.62 8.45 15.55
CA ASP A 119 3.98 9.79 15.10
C ASP A 119 2.83 10.79 15.33
N GLY A 120 3.18 11.95 15.87
CA GLY A 120 2.26 13.04 16.14
C GLY A 120 1.69 13.04 17.56
N ARG A 121 0.42 13.45 17.68
CA ARG A 121 -0.22 13.78 18.97
C ARG A 121 -1.30 12.80 19.38
N ASP A 122 -1.73 11.97 18.45
CA ASP A 122 -2.92 11.13 18.62
C ASP A 122 -2.49 9.68 18.84
N ALA A 123 -3.23 8.97 19.70
CA ALA A 123 -3.10 7.53 19.83
C ALA A 123 -3.93 6.83 18.73
N VAL A 124 -3.51 5.63 18.34
CA VAL A 124 -4.25 4.79 17.41
C VAL A 124 -5.52 4.27 18.11
N PRO A 125 -6.73 4.52 17.58
CA PRO A 125 -7.96 4.10 18.24
C PRO A 125 -8.18 2.58 18.13
N GLY A 126 -8.88 2.00 19.11
CA GLY A 126 -9.36 0.61 19.04
C GLY A 126 -8.29 -0.47 19.20
N THR A 127 -7.13 -0.13 19.79
CA THR A 127 -6.12 -1.10 20.23
C THR A 127 -5.92 -1.01 21.74
N THR A 128 -5.67 -2.14 22.38
CA THR A 128 -5.36 -2.27 23.81
C THR A 128 -3.87 -2.22 24.10
N ILE A 129 -3.04 -2.22 23.05
CA ILE A 129 -1.58 -2.13 23.20
C ILE A 129 -1.25 -0.76 23.81
N PRO A 130 -0.39 -0.68 24.83
CA PRO A 130 0.12 0.58 25.35
C PRO A 130 0.68 1.46 24.23
N GLN A 131 0.41 2.76 24.28
CA GLN A 131 0.81 3.69 23.22
C GLN A 131 1.42 4.95 23.79
N GLN A 132 2.40 5.47 23.07
CA GLN A 132 2.99 6.76 23.34
C GLN A 132 3.04 7.56 22.03
N PRO A 133 2.18 8.58 21.88
CA PRO A 133 2.30 9.56 20.82
C PRO A 133 3.61 10.35 20.98
N VAL A 134 4.33 10.55 19.89
CA VAL A 134 5.60 11.26 19.84
C VAL A 134 5.54 12.32 18.75
N ILE A 135 5.60 13.59 19.15
CA ILE A 135 5.67 14.71 18.21
C ILE A 135 7.02 14.64 17.47
N ASP A 136 6.98 14.73 16.15
CA ASP A 136 8.15 14.60 15.26
C ASP A 136 8.91 13.29 15.56
N GLY A 137 8.14 12.21 15.68
CA GLY A 137 8.61 10.86 15.95
C GLY A 137 9.54 10.33 14.87
N ASP A 138 9.29 10.69 13.61
CA ASP A 138 10.14 10.34 12.45
C ASP A 138 11.58 10.86 12.56
N ALA A 139 11.81 11.93 13.33
CA ALA A 139 13.11 12.53 13.58
C ALA A 139 13.74 12.14 14.94
N THR A 140 12.97 11.44 15.80
CA THR A 140 13.35 11.18 17.21
C THR A 140 13.35 9.69 17.59
N MET A 141 12.54 8.85 16.96
CA MET A 141 12.41 7.42 17.24
C MET A 141 12.74 6.57 16.01
N LEU A 142 13.45 5.46 16.22
CA LEU A 142 14.02 4.66 15.13
C LEU A 142 12.93 3.91 14.37
N SER A 143 12.02 3.27 15.09
CA SER A 143 10.91 2.52 14.52
C SER A 143 9.91 3.43 13.80
N ILE A 144 9.65 4.64 14.31
CA ILE A 144 8.81 5.64 13.62
C ILE A 144 9.48 6.10 12.32
N ALA A 145 10.79 6.40 12.34
CA ALA A 145 11.52 6.74 11.13
C ALA A 145 11.44 5.63 10.06
N ALA A 146 11.52 4.36 10.47
CA ALA A 146 11.34 3.22 9.57
C ALA A 146 9.91 3.12 9.01
N ALA A 147 8.90 3.34 9.85
CA ALA A 147 7.50 3.42 9.42
C ALA A 147 7.26 4.56 8.43
N SER A 148 7.88 5.73 8.66
CA SER A 148 7.83 6.89 7.76
C SER A 148 8.33 6.57 6.37
N ILE A 149 9.50 5.93 6.29
CA ILE A 149 10.10 5.47 5.03
C ILE A 149 9.16 4.50 4.32
N LEU A 150 8.63 3.51 5.06
CA LEU A 150 7.73 2.50 4.51
C LEU A 150 6.45 3.13 3.95
N ALA A 151 5.77 3.98 4.73
CA ALA A 151 4.56 4.68 4.31
C ALA A 151 4.80 5.58 3.09
N LYS A 152 5.90 6.34 3.10
CA LYS A 152 6.25 7.28 2.02
C LYS A 152 6.54 6.56 0.70
N VAL A 153 7.35 5.50 0.72
CA VAL A 153 7.69 4.75 -0.50
C VAL A 153 6.47 4.03 -1.06
N VAL A 154 5.66 3.40 -0.21
CA VAL A 154 4.40 2.75 -0.64
C VAL A 154 3.48 3.78 -1.30
N ARG A 155 3.28 4.94 -0.67
CA ARG A 155 2.43 6.00 -1.23
C ARG A 155 2.95 6.51 -2.57
N ASP A 156 4.25 6.82 -2.65
CA ASP A 156 4.84 7.41 -3.86
C ASP A 156 4.73 6.44 -5.05
N ARG A 157 4.93 5.14 -4.83
CA ARG A 157 4.73 4.10 -5.84
C ARG A 157 3.26 3.95 -6.25
N ILE A 158 2.31 4.06 -5.31
CA ILE A 158 0.88 4.13 -5.66
C ILE A 158 0.63 5.32 -6.59
N MET A 159 1.13 6.51 -6.24
CA MET A 159 0.92 7.71 -7.07
C MET A 159 1.55 7.58 -8.46
N GLU A 160 2.72 6.96 -8.60
CA GLU A 160 3.35 6.67 -9.91
C GLU A 160 2.46 5.78 -10.78
N ARG A 161 1.79 4.81 -10.17
CA ARG A 161 0.92 3.88 -10.88
C ARG A 161 -0.44 4.46 -11.21
N LEU A 162 -0.87 5.46 -10.47
CA LEU A 162 -2.07 6.23 -10.78
C LEU A 162 -1.83 7.25 -11.90
N ASP A 163 -0.59 7.65 -12.17
CA ASP A 163 -0.24 8.58 -13.26
C ASP A 163 -0.73 8.12 -14.66
N PRO A 164 -0.47 6.88 -15.12
CA PRO A 164 -0.99 6.41 -16.41
C PRO A 164 -2.52 6.22 -16.42
N VAL A 165 -3.15 6.05 -15.24
CA VAL A 165 -4.62 5.92 -15.12
C VAL A 165 -5.29 7.27 -15.33
N TRP A 166 -4.67 8.35 -14.85
CA TRP A 166 -5.15 9.73 -15.02
C TRP A 166 -4.07 10.61 -15.67
N PRO A 167 -3.83 10.43 -16.98
CA PRO A 167 -2.83 11.20 -17.69
C PRO A 167 -3.13 12.71 -17.62
N GLY A 168 -2.07 13.51 -17.49
CA GLY A 168 -2.17 14.98 -17.41
C GLY A 168 -2.18 15.55 -15.99
N TYR A 169 -2.39 14.72 -14.96
CA TYR A 169 -2.31 15.13 -13.57
C TYR A 169 -0.91 15.10 -12.97
N GLY A 170 0.10 14.50 -13.62
CA GLY A 170 1.50 14.56 -13.21
C GLY A 170 1.81 13.86 -11.86
N PHE A 171 0.98 12.92 -11.44
CA PHE A 171 1.13 12.18 -10.19
C PHE A 171 2.48 11.50 -10.03
N ALA A 172 3.08 10.98 -11.10
CA ALA A 172 4.42 10.38 -11.05
C ALA A 172 5.49 11.41 -10.68
N ARG A 173 5.31 12.68 -11.04
CA ARG A 173 6.30 13.75 -10.78
C ARG A 173 6.14 14.38 -9.41
N HIS A 174 4.93 14.84 -9.07
CA HIS A 174 4.75 15.67 -7.87
C HIS A 174 4.03 14.95 -6.72
N LYS A 175 3.37 13.82 -6.94
CA LYS A 175 2.61 13.09 -5.90
C LYS A 175 1.45 13.91 -5.29
N ALA A 176 0.88 14.82 -6.10
CA ALA A 176 -0.34 15.62 -5.84
C ALA A 176 -0.34 16.70 -4.72
N PRO A 177 0.75 17.43 -4.40
CA PRO A 177 0.71 18.53 -3.44
C PRO A 177 -0.22 19.64 -3.91
N ALA A 178 -0.81 20.38 -2.97
CA ALA A 178 -1.81 21.40 -3.25
C ALA A 178 -1.37 22.45 -4.29
N SER A 179 -0.09 22.83 -4.28
CA SER A 179 0.51 23.78 -5.23
C SER A 179 0.55 23.29 -6.68
N SER A 180 0.50 21.97 -6.92
CA SER A 180 0.67 21.37 -8.26
C SER A 180 -0.64 21.12 -9.02
N ILE A 181 -1.75 20.92 -8.30
CA ILE A 181 -3.05 20.58 -8.90
C ILE A 181 -3.88 21.84 -9.23
N ALA A 182 -3.67 22.93 -8.49
CA ALA A 182 -4.45 24.17 -8.65
C ALA A 182 -4.32 24.83 -10.04
N THR A 183 -3.26 24.54 -10.80
CA THR A 183 -2.96 25.22 -12.06
C THR A 183 -3.51 24.52 -13.32
N ARG A 184 -4.07 23.29 -13.23
CA ARG A 184 -4.37 22.49 -14.44
C ARG A 184 -5.77 21.88 -14.56
N SER A 185 -6.65 22.05 -13.57
CA SER A 185 -7.95 21.36 -13.53
C SER A 185 -9.18 22.23 -13.84
N ARG A 186 -9.14 23.09 -14.87
CA ARG A 186 -10.34 23.81 -15.35
C ARG A 186 -11.17 23.08 -16.43
N ARG A 187 -10.82 21.85 -16.84
CA ARG A 187 -11.40 21.23 -18.06
C ARG A 187 -12.17 19.91 -17.93
N CYS A 188 -12.38 19.33 -16.74
CA CYS A 188 -13.12 18.05 -16.67
C CYS A 188 -14.40 18.15 -15.81
N ALA A 189 -15.55 17.97 -16.46
CA ALA A 189 -16.89 17.99 -15.85
C ALA A 189 -17.32 16.61 -15.27
N CYS A 190 -16.37 15.71 -15.02
CA CYS A 190 -16.66 14.38 -14.48
C CYS A 190 -16.90 14.45 -12.96
N TRP A 191 -17.88 13.70 -12.45
CA TRP A 191 -18.21 13.66 -11.01
C TRP A 191 -17.00 13.20 -10.14
N SER A 192 -16.07 12.43 -10.72
CA SER A 192 -14.79 12.05 -10.11
C SER A 192 -13.66 13.05 -10.32
N CYS A 193 -13.93 14.26 -10.80
CA CYS A 193 -12.93 15.31 -11.08
C CYS A 193 -13.08 16.52 -10.14
N ARG A 194 -14.19 16.62 -9.40
CA ARG A 194 -14.43 17.67 -8.40
C ARG A 194 -13.84 17.28 -7.04
N TRP A 195 -12.54 16.99 -7.01
CA TRP A 195 -11.78 16.69 -5.79
C TRP A 195 -11.23 17.98 -5.17
N GLY A 196 -12.12 18.77 -4.58
CA GLY A 196 -11.79 19.98 -3.85
C GLY A 196 -13.08 20.59 -3.31
N ARG A 197 -13.20 20.58 -1.96
CA ARG A 197 -14.28 21.19 -1.14
C ARG A 197 -15.58 21.46 -1.90
N MET A 198 -16.58 20.60 -1.73
CA MET A 198 -17.95 21.05 -2.00
C MET A 198 -18.24 22.30 -1.14
N PRO A 199 -18.78 23.39 -1.72
CA PRO A 199 -19.65 24.30 -0.97
C PRO A 199 -20.79 23.45 -0.39
N ARG A 200 -21.27 23.78 0.81
CA ARG A 200 -22.17 22.93 1.62
C ARG A 200 -23.53 22.58 0.97
N ASP A 201 -23.80 23.01 -0.26
CA ASP A 201 -25.11 22.89 -0.90
C ASP A 201 -24.99 22.28 -2.32
N ALA A 202 -25.02 20.96 -2.44
CA ALA A 202 -25.24 20.29 -3.73
C ALA A 202 -26.26 19.15 -3.58
N PRO A 203 -27.29 19.10 -4.45
CA PRO A 203 -28.39 18.16 -4.29
C PRO A 203 -27.97 16.73 -4.62
N VAL A 204 -28.44 15.80 -3.80
CA VAL A 204 -28.30 14.35 -3.99
C VAL A 204 -29.23 13.91 -5.11
N GLY A 205 -28.67 13.26 -6.15
CA GLY A 205 -29.45 12.42 -7.06
C GLY A 205 -29.11 12.58 -8.53
N THR A 206 -28.41 11.58 -9.07
CA THR A 206 -28.73 10.87 -10.34
C THR A 206 -27.68 9.79 -10.56
N ARG A 207 -28.11 8.56 -10.88
CA ARG A 207 -27.20 7.47 -11.26
C ARG A 207 -26.58 7.81 -12.64
N PRO A 208 -25.27 7.56 -12.84
CA PRO A 208 -24.64 7.84 -14.12
C PRO A 208 -25.15 6.92 -15.24
N PRO A 209 -25.10 7.37 -16.52
CA PRO A 209 -25.52 6.57 -17.68
C PRO A 209 -24.72 5.26 -17.83
N ARG A 210 -25.33 4.22 -18.40
CA ARG A 210 -24.75 2.87 -18.55
C ARG A 210 -23.41 2.83 -19.34
N GLU A 211 -23.20 3.71 -20.31
CA GLU A 211 -21.91 3.80 -21.03
C GLU A 211 -20.77 4.34 -20.15
N MET A 212 -21.06 5.31 -19.28
CA MET A 212 -20.10 5.76 -18.27
C MET A 212 -19.82 4.66 -17.24
N ALA A 213 -20.80 3.82 -16.89
CA ALA A 213 -20.60 2.70 -15.98
C ALA A 213 -19.60 1.65 -16.52
N MET A 214 -19.60 1.37 -17.82
CA MET A 214 -18.60 0.47 -18.44
C MET A 214 -17.19 1.10 -18.49
N GLY A 215 -17.09 2.39 -18.82
CA GLY A 215 -15.81 3.13 -18.75
C GLY A 215 -15.25 3.19 -17.33
N VAL A 216 -16.13 3.36 -16.34
CA VAL A 216 -15.80 3.35 -14.92
C VAL A 216 -15.34 1.96 -14.47
N ALA A 217 -16.03 0.88 -14.86
CA ALA A 217 -15.60 -0.49 -14.54
C ALA A 217 -14.19 -0.80 -15.10
N ASN A 218 -13.87 -0.37 -16.33
CA ASN A 218 -12.55 -0.53 -16.93
C ASN A 218 -11.46 0.32 -16.27
N VAL A 219 -11.80 1.49 -15.72
CA VAL A 219 -10.88 2.31 -14.92
C VAL A 219 -10.61 1.64 -13.57
N HIS A 220 -11.63 1.06 -12.94
CA HIS A 220 -11.50 0.35 -11.67
C HIS A 220 -10.72 -0.96 -11.81
N GLY A 221 -10.92 -1.71 -12.90
CA GLY A 221 -10.12 -2.91 -13.22
C GLY A 221 -8.64 -2.58 -13.38
N ARG A 222 -8.31 -1.58 -14.19
CA ARG A 222 -6.91 -1.11 -14.37
C ARG A 222 -6.29 -0.55 -13.08
N ALA A 223 -7.07 0.17 -12.27
CA ALA A 223 -6.61 0.62 -10.96
C ALA A 223 -6.38 -0.57 -10.00
N GLY A 224 -7.23 -1.59 -10.06
CA GLY A 224 -7.08 -2.85 -9.33
C GLY A 224 -5.80 -3.60 -9.71
N GLU A 225 -5.56 -3.80 -11.01
CA GLU A 225 -4.32 -4.38 -11.53
C GLU A 225 -3.10 -3.57 -11.12
N ALA A 226 -3.15 -2.24 -11.27
CA ALA A 226 -2.05 -1.36 -10.89
C ALA A 226 -1.72 -1.44 -9.39
N LEU A 227 -2.75 -1.49 -8.52
CA LEU A 227 -2.60 -1.68 -7.07
C LEU A 227 -2.08 -3.08 -6.73
N ALA A 228 -2.57 -4.12 -7.39
CA ALA A 228 -2.10 -5.50 -7.20
C ALA A 228 -0.63 -5.63 -7.59
N MET A 229 -0.23 -5.10 -8.74
CA MET A 229 1.17 -5.06 -9.15
C MET A 229 2.02 -4.28 -8.14
N ALA A 230 1.46 -3.27 -7.46
CA ALA A 230 2.19 -2.45 -6.50
C ALA A 230 2.46 -3.27 -5.27
N TYR A 231 1.39 -3.87 -4.76
CA TYR A 231 1.45 -4.78 -3.67
C TYR A 231 2.48 -5.90 -3.91
N LEU A 232 2.51 -6.51 -5.10
CA LEU A 232 3.43 -7.61 -5.42
C LEU A 232 4.90 -7.18 -5.38
N GLU A 233 5.23 -6.05 -6.01
CA GLU A 233 6.58 -5.49 -5.95
C GLU A 233 6.96 -5.08 -4.52
N LEU A 234 6.02 -4.51 -3.76
CA LEU A 234 6.21 -4.17 -2.35
C LEU A 234 6.34 -5.42 -1.47
N ALA A 235 5.79 -6.56 -1.87
CA ALA A 235 5.89 -7.85 -1.21
C ALA A 235 7.15 -8.63 -1.64
N GLY A 236 8.06 -8.01 -2.40
CA GLY A 236 9.32 -8.60 -2.84
C GLY A 236 9.24 -9.42 -4.13
N CYS A 237 8.08 -9.48 -4.80
CA CYS A 237 7.93 -10.15 -6.08
C CYS A 237 8.39 -9.24 -7.21
N ARG A 238 9.26 -9.72 -8.10
CA ARG A 238 9.65 -8.97 -9.31
C ARG A 238 8.70 -9.31 -10.45
N VAL A 239 7.78 -8.42 -10.78
CA VAL A 239 6.86 -8.59 -11.93
C VAL A 239 7.68 -8.60 -13.22
N THR A 240 7.69 -9.73 -13.95
CA THR A 240 8.46 -9.92 -15.18
C THR A 240 7.62 -9.66 -16.43
N ALA A 241 6.31 -9.88 -16.37
CA ALA A 241 5.38 -9.61 -17.46
C ALA A 241 4.00 -9.24 -16.90
N ARG A 242 3.25 -8.43 -17.66
CA ARG A 242 1.86 -8.04 -17.36
C ARG A 242 0.99 -8.29 -18.59
N ASN A 243 -0.26 -8.66 -18.38
CA ASN A 243 -1.26 -8.92 -19.43
C ASN A 243 -0.70 -9.84 -20.52
N VAL A 244 -0.10 -10.95 -20.10
CA VAL A 244 0.64 -11.86 -21.00
C VAL A 244 -0.21 -13.07 -21.33
N ARG A 245 -0.06 -13.58 -22.57
CA ARG A 245 -0.75 -14.78 -23.02
C ARG A 245 0.19 -15.98 -22.95
N LEU A 246 -0.10 -16.93 -22.06
CA LEU A 246 0.65 -18.17 -21.87
C LEU A 246 -0.19 -19.38 -22.29
N ALA A 247 0.29 -20.15 -23.27
CA ALA A 247 -0.43 -21.31 -23.83
C ALA A 247 -1.90 -21.00 -24.20
N GLY A 248 -2.15 -19.81 -24.76
CA GLY A 248 -3.47 -19.33 -25.15
C GLY A 248 -4.31 -18.72 -24.02
N VAL A 249 -3.83 -18.77 -22.78
CA VAL A 249 -4.49 -18.21 -21.59
C VAL A 249 -3.93 -16.84 -21.30
N GLU A 250 -4.81 -15.84 -21.19
CA GLU A 250 -4.45 -14.51 -20.71
C GLU A 250 -4.33 -14.52 -19.20
N VAL A 251 -3.18 -14.06 -18.70
CA VAL A 251 -2.87 -13.92 -17.28
C VAL A 251 -2.46 -12.49 -16.98
N ASP A 252 -2.91 -11.96 -15.84
CA ASP A 252 -2.74 -10.56 -15.49
C ASP A 252 -1.26 -10.22 -15.24
N ALA A 253 -0.52 -11.14 -14.63
CA ALA A 253 0.94 -11.02 -14.54
C ALA A 253 1.67 -12.35 -14.38
N VAL A 254 2.97 -12.28 -14.69
CA VAL A 254 3.97 -13.25 -14.25
C VAL A 254 4.98 -12.50 -13.41
N ALA A 255 5.37 -13.08 -12.28
CA ALA A 255 6.40 -12.53 -11.41
C ALA A 255 7.41 -13.58 -10.98
N ALA A 256 8.61 -13.14 -10.60
CA ALA A 256 9.57 -13.95 -9.87
C ALA A 256 9.45 -13.66 -8.37
N ASP A 257 9.28 -14.69 -7.55
CA ASP A 257 9.38 -14.61 -6.08
C ASP A 257 10.41 -15.65 -5.62
N GLY A 258 11.64 -15.17 -5.39
CA GLY A 258 12.82 -16.01 -5.22
C GLY A 258 13.05 -16.93 -6.43
N PRO A 259 13.23 -18.26 -6.24
CA PRO A 259 13.42 -19.21 -7.32
C PRO A 259 12.11 -19.61 -8.03
N ALA A 260 10.96 -19.16 -7.54
CA ALA A 260 9.66 -19.51 -8.12
C ALA A 260 9.24 -18.49 -9.20
N GLN A 261 8.69 -19.01 -10.29
CA GLN A 261 7.86 -18.24 -11.21
C GLN A 261 6.41 -18.29 -10.71
N VAL A 262 5.76 -17.14 -10.69
CA VAL A 262 4.42 -16.96 -10.11
C VAL A 262 3.51 -16.52 -11.23
N VAL A 263 2.49 -17.31 -11.54
CA VAL A 263 1.36 -16.87 -12.35
C VAL A 263 0.40 -16.12 -11.44
N ILE A 264 -0.01 -14.92 -11.81
CA ILE A 264 -0.79 -14.05 -10.96
C ILE A 264 -2.09 -13.70 -11.67
N GLU A 265 -3.20 -13.95 -10.98
CA GLU A 265 -4.51 -13.42 -11.33
C GLU A 265 -4.88 -12.32 -10.32
N VAL A 266 -5.34 -11.19 -10.83
CA VAL A 266 -5.88 -10.08 -10.07
C VAL A 266 -7.40 -10.16 -10.10
N LYS A 267 -8.01 -10.19 -8.91
CA LYS A 267 -9.47 -10.08 -8.78
C LYS A 267 -9.85 -8.74 -8.20
N TYR A 268 -10.43 -7.90 -9.05
CA TYR A 268 -11.08 -6.69 -8.61
C TYR A 268 -12.50 -6.99 -8.10
N ARG A 269 -12.83 -6.57 -6.87
CA ARG A 269 -14.19 -6.69 -6.32
C ARG A 269 -14.77 -5.32 -5.98
N GLY A 270 -15.97 -5.05 -6.51
CA GLY A 270 -16.82 -3.94 -6.08
C GLY A 270 -17.73 -4.34 -4.92
N ARG A 271 -18.43 -3.35 -4.32
CA ARG A 271 -19.31 -3.48 -3.13
C ARG A 271 -20.36 -4.62 -3.17
N SER A 272 -20.62 -5.26 -4.31
CA SER A 272 -21.65 -6.29 -4.49
C SER A 272 -21.21 -7.73 -4.21
N ASP A 273 -19.91 -8.00 -4.08
CA ASP A 273 -19.41 -9.38 -4.21
C ASP A 273 -18.99 -9.98 -2.85
N TYR A 274 -19.96 -10.08 -1.93
CA TYR A 274 -19.81 -10.81 -0.66
C TYR A 274 -19.82 -12.33 -0.91
N GLY A 275 -18.68 -12.87 -1.34
CA GLY A 275 -18.42 -14.31 -1.44
C GLY A 275 -17.02 -14.67 -0.95
N GLY A 276 -16.88 -15.62 -0.03
CA GLY A 276 -15.64 -15.95 0.68
C GLY A 276 -14.38 -16.10 -0.19
N ALA A 277 -13.25 -15.72 0.41
CA ALA A 277 -11.91 -15.60 -0.17
C ALA A 277 -11.30 -16.88 -0.78
N ALA A 278 -11.83 -18.06 -0.50
CA ALA A 278 -11.30 -19.33 -1.00
C ALA A 278 -12.18 -19.96 -2.11
N ALA A 279 -13.30 -19.34 -2.48
CA ALA A 279 -14.27 -19.89 -3.44
C ALA A 279 -14.30 -19.17 -4.80
N ALA A 280 -13.38 -18.23 -5.06
CA ALA A 280 -13.55 -17.20 -6.09
C ALA A 280 -12.83 -17.43 -7.42
N VAL A 281 -12.08 -18.53 -7.57
CA VAL A 281 -11.60 -18.96 -8.88
C VAL A 281 -12.47 -20.15 -9.28
N ASP A 282 -13.48 -19.89 -10.11
CA ASP A 282 -14.31 -20.93 -10.70
C ASP A 282 -13.41 -22.04 -11.30
N LEU A 283 -13.86 -23.30 -11.24
CA LEU A 283 -13.10 -24.47 -11.66
C LEU A 283 -12.52 -24.29 -13.07
N ALA A 284 -13.31 -23.71 -13.98
CA ALA A 284 -12.87 -23.38 -15.33
C ALA A 284 -11.67 -22.41 -15.38
N LYS A 285 -11.63 -21.42 -14.49
CA LYS A 285 -10.54 -20.44 -14.41
C LYS A 285 -9.30 -21.04 -13.71
N ARG A 286 -9.47 -21.93 -12.72
CA ARG A 286 -8.35 -22.69 -12.12
C ARG A 286 -7.64 -23.55 -13.17
N LEU A 287 -8.41 -24.28 -13.98
CA LEU A 287 -7.87 -25.11 -15.07
C LEU A 287 -7.12 -24.28 -16.12
N ARG A 288 -7.60 -23.07 -16.44
CA ARG A 288 -6.89 -22.14 -17.33
C ARG A 288 -5.56 -21.67 -16.73
N LEU A 289 -5.55 -21.26 -15.47
CA LEU A 289 -4.32 -20.82 -14.80
C LEU A 289 -3.31 -21.98 -14.63
N ALA A 290 -3.78 -23.19 -14.35
CA ALA A 290 -2.95 -24.39 -14.32
C ALA A 290 -2.28 -24.67 -15.68
N ARG A 291 -3.00 -24.46 -16.79
CA ARG A 291 -2.42 -24.55 -18.14
C ARG A 291 -1.32 -23.51 -18.38
N ALA A 292 -1.52 -22.27 -17.92
CA ALA A 292 -0.49 -21.23 -17.99
C ALA A 292 0.74 -21.57 -17.13
N ALA A 293 0.53 -22.08 -15.92
CA ALA A 293 1.60 -22.52 -15.04
C ALA A 293 2.42 -23.68 -15.63
N ARG A 294 1.74 -24.67 -16.22
CA ARG A 294 2.39 -25.79 -16.93
C ARG A 294 3.21 -25.31 -18.12
N ALA A 295 2.76 -24.26 -18.83
CA ALA A 295 3.54 -23.66 -19.91
C ALA A 295 4.87 -23.08 -19.41
N LEU A 296 4.89 -22.43 -18.23
CA LEU A 296 6.13 -21.94 -17.61
C LEU A 296 7.04 -23.09 -17.17
N GLN A 297 6.47 -24.19 -16.64
CA GLN A 297 7.23 -25.38 -16.29
C GLN A 297 7.92 -25.99 -17.53
N LEU A 298 7.17 -26.15 -18.63
CA LEU A 298 7.71 -26.65 -19.91
C LEU A 298 8.78 -25.71 -20.50
N ALA A 299 8.69 -24.41 -20.23
CA ALA A 299 9.71 -23.42 -20.60
C ALA A 299 10.93 -23.42 -19.65
N GLY A 300 11.00 -24.32 -18.67
CA GLY A 300 12.17 -24.52 -17.80
C GLY A 300 12.05 -23.94 -16.39
N ALA A 301 10.89 -23.43 -15.99
CA ALA A 301 10.69 -22.96 -14.61
C ALA A 301 10.63 -24.14 -13.62
N ARG A 302 11.63 -24.23 -12.73
CA ARG A 302 11.76 -25.33 -11.75
C ARG A 302 10.66 -25.34 -10.68
N ARG A 303 10.19 -24.16 -10.27
CA ARG A 303 9.10 -24.00 -9.30
C ARG A 303 8.10 -23.01 -9.87
N VAL A 304 6.85 -23.44 -10.01
CA VAL A 304 5.76 -22.59 -10.47
C VAL A 304 4.65 -22.61 -9.44
N ARG A 305 4.14 -21.43 -9.10
CA ARG A 305 2.96 -21.29 -8.25
C ARG A 305 1.92 -20.42 -8.94
N ILE A 306 0.67 -20.54 -8.49
CA ILE A 306 -0.42 -19.67 -8.94
C ILE A 306 -0.91 -18.90 -7.73
N ASP A 307 -0.81 -17.58 -7.82
CA ASP A 307 -1.25 -16.67 -6.77
C ASP A 307 -2.47 -15.87 -7.24
N VAL A 308 -3.35 -15.54 -6.31
CA VAL A 308 -4.47 -14.62 -6.56
C VAL A 308 -4.30 -13.39 -5.69
N VAL A 309 -4.32 -12.22 -6.31
CA VAL A 309 -4.35 -10.94 -5.59
C VAL A 309 -5.74 -10.36 -5.70
N ALA A 310 -6.49 -10.42 -4.61
CA ALA A 310 -7.79 -9.77 -4.52
C ALA A 310 -7.61 -8.31 -4.10
N VAL A 311 -8.10 -7.40 -4.93
CA VAL A 311 -8.19 -5.97 -4.64
C VAL A 311 -9.65 -5.62 -4.47
N GLU A 312 -10.03 -5.29 -3.25
CA GLU A 312 -11.37 -4.85 -2.91
C GLU A 312 -11.31 -3.34 -2.62
N LEU A 313 -12.06 -2.57 -3.41
CA LEU A 313 -12.26 -1.15 -3.15
C LEU A 313 -13.53 -0.99 -2.34
N THR A 314 -13.36 -0.80 -1.05
CA THR A 314 -14.44 -0.39 -0.17
C THR A 314 -14.53 1.14 -0.15
N PRO A 315 -15.68 1.72 0.23
CA PRO A 315 -15.72 3.13 0.59
C PRO A 315 -14.79 3.51 1.75
N ASP A 316 -14.21 2.52 2.43
CA ASP A 316 -13.23 2.65 3.52
C ASP A 316 -11.77 2.54 3.04
N GLY A 317 -11.51 2.33 1.74
CA GLY A 317 -10.18 2.31 1.13
C GLY A 317 -9.94 1.10 0.23
N ALA A 318 -8.67 0.80 -0.05
CA ALA A 318 -8.29 -0.39 -0.81
C ALA A 318 -7.77 -1.47 0.14
N THR A 319 -8.43 -2.62 0.15
CA THR A 319 -7.92 -3.83 0.80
C THR A 319 -7.32 -4.73 -0.27
N VAL A 320 -6.01 -4.98 -0.15
CA VAL A 320 -5.32 -5.97 -0.98
C VAL A 320 -5.09 -7.22 -0.14
N ARG A 321 -5.52 -8.38 -0.64
CA ARG A 321 -5.26 -9.69 -0.05
C ARG A 321 -4.53 -10.54 -1.09
N HIS A 322 -3.42 -11.15 -0.69
CA HIS A 322 -2.62 -12.02 -1.53
C HIS A 322 -2.75 -13.45 -1.04
N TYR A 323 -3.38 -14.28 -1.86
CA TYR A 323 -3.51 -15.71 -1.67
C TYR A 323 -2.39 -16.38 -2.43
N ARG A 324 -1.39 -16.84 -1.69
CA ARG A 324 -0.27 -17.63 -2.24
C ARG A 324 -0.73 -19.07 -2.44
N ASP A 325 -0.25 -19.71 -3.50
CA ASP A 325 -0.60 -21.10 -3.84
C ASP A 325 -2.12 -21.32 -3.90
N ALA A 326 -2.84 -20.33 -4.45
CA ALA A 326 -4.30 -20.29 -4.50
C ALA A 326 -4.90 -21.40 -5.38
N VAL A 327 -4.09 -21.97 -6.27
CA VAL A 327 -4.43 -23.18 -7.03
C VAL A 327 -3.34 -24.21 -6.72
N THR A 328 -3.64 -25.10 -5.78
CA THR A 328 -2.91 -26.35 -5.64
C THR A 328 -3.38 -27.31 -6.72
N GLU A 329 -2.48 -28.21 -7.14
CA GLU A 329 -2.80 -29.36 -8.01
C GLU A 329 -4.01 -30.16 -7.48
#